data_AF-A0A0G2FYT1-F1
#
_entry.id   AF-A0A0G2FYT1-F1
#
_cell.length_a   1.000
_cell.length_b   1.000
_cell.length_c   1.000
_cell.angle_alpha   90.00
_cell.angle_beta   90.00
_cell.angle_gamma   90.00
#
_symmetry.space_group_name_H-M   'P 1'
#
loop_
_entity.id
_entity.type
_entity.pdbx_description
1 polymer ?
#
loop_
_entity_poly.entity_id
_entity_poly.type
_entity_poly.pdbx_seq_one_letter_code
_entity_poly.pdbx_strand_id
1 'polypeptide(L)'
;MKRNSLDFMAGPWPKAFMAAASLQAIVCLAFESYTFAMFQTHLLESVLEADNDTSAQYKTIPTFLTLFIFGFLYELLLVWDALRLKNTIQIIGICIANLALLVYTAIQIDQIHEALNLLGQNNGLDGGYTNEKGEVISPQQALWDQVQGFLIAIPIILAVGTIVLSFIAWKLYQVFAWDILKQIGADYRMKKRFLHYQVYIALLKFDFFFFLGFTVQFIVIVTGYTDAEMYLTIAAIPITILILLAAAYFTRHENKNGTVCVIICYIGALAYFVFKLVRIYQPSHASFYMPVRKSLTAFAVLAILLLIFTIANAFYCMNNFGAGLKTHLLKKKPSEEKGDGGSSVDMHALKPSVPTRMTID
;
A
#
# COMPACT_ATOMS: atom_id res chain seq x y z
N MET A 1 16.82 -5.41 30.23
CA MET A 1 15.35 -5.43 30.46
C MET A 1 14.65 -5.59 29.12
N LYS A 2 13.95 -6.72 28.92
CA LYS A 2 13.13 -6.97 27.73
C LYS A 2 12.04 -5.90 27.67
N ARG A 3 12.22 -4.91 26.80
CA ARG A 3 11.14 -4.00 26.41
C ARG A 3 10.11 -4.90 25.73
N ASN A 4 8.99 -5.18 26.39
CA ASN A 4 7.93 -6.00 25.81
C ASN A 4 7.62 -5.42 24.42
N SER A 5 7.84 -6.21 23.37
CA SER A 5 7.74 -5.75 21.98
C SER A 5 6.35 -5.20 21.63
N LEU A 6 5.36 -5.45 22.51
CA LEU A 6 3.95 -5.09 22.40
C LEU A 6 3.56 -3.86 23.22
N ASP A 7 4.50 -3.09 23.78
CA ASP A 7 4.20 -1.87 24.57
C ASP A 7 3.42 -0.81 23.75
N PHE A 8 3.57 -0.81 22.42
CA PHE A 8 2.78 0.06 21.53
C PHE A 8 1.28 -0.30 21.49
N MET A 9 0.91 -1.50 21.96
CA MET A 9 -0.48 -1.95 22.11
C MET A 9 -1.04 -1.69 23.51
N ALA A 10 -0.41 -0.87 24.36
CA ALA A 10 -0.90 -0.65 25.73
C ALA A 10 -2.32 -0.03 25.80
N GLY A 11 -2.78 0.66 24.75
CA GLY A 11 -4.11 1.27 24.68
C GLY A 11 -5.20 0.38 24.06
N PRO A 12 -6.49 0.62 24.37
CA PRO A 12 -7.59 -0.13 23.78
C PRO A 12 -7.74 0.13 22.27
N TRP A 13 -7.50 1.36 21.81
CA TRP A 13 -7.68 1.74 20.41
C TRP A 13 -6.63 1.13 19.46
N PRO A 14 -5.31 1.12 19.78
CA PRO A 14 -4.33 0.39 18.97
C PRO A 14 -4.66 -1.11 18.83
N LYS A 15 -5.11 -1.76 19.91
CA LYS A 15 -5.54 -3.16 19.87
C LYS A 15 -6.76 -3.35 18.98
N ALA A 16 -7.76 -2.48 19.13
CA ALA A 16 -8.98 -2.53 18.33
C ALA A 16 -8.68 -2.34 16.83
N PHE A 17 -7.79 -1.42 16.47
CA PHE A 17 -7.41 -1.18 15.08
C PHE A 17 -6.69 -2.38 14.47
N MET A 18 -5.70 -2.94 15.18
CA MET A 18 -5.00 -4.15 14.76
C MET A 18 -5.95 -5.34 14.62
N ALA A 19 -6.83 -5.54 15.60
CA ALA A 19 -7.79 -6.64 15.59
C ALA A 19 -8.80 -6.50 14.44
N ALA A 20 -9.34 -5.30 14.19
CA ALA A 20 -10.25 -5.03 13.09
C ALA A 20 -9.59 -5.28 11.73
N ALA A 21 -8.37 -4.77 11.52
CA ALA A 21 -7.62 -5.00 10.28
C ALA A 21 -7.29 -6.50 10.09
N SER A 22 -6.89 -7.18 11.16
CA SER A 22 -6.57 -8.61 11.13
C SER A 22 -7.81 -9.46 10.84
N LEU A 23 -8.94 -9.16 11.46
CA LEU A 23 -10.20 -9.85 11.22
C LEU A 23 -10.67 -9.65 9.77
N GLN A 24 -10.64 -8.40 9.29
CA GLN A 24 -10.97 -8.08 7.90
C GLN A 24 -10.09 -8.87 6.93
N ALA A 25 -8.77 -8.87 7.14
CA ALA A 25 -7.82 -9.61 6.32
C ALA A 25 -8.10 -11.12 6.34
N ILE A 26 -8.30 -11.73 7.51
CA ILE A 26 -8.56 -13.18 7.63
C ILE A 26 -9.82 -13.58 6.85
N VAL A 27 -10.92 -12.86 7.03
CA VAL A 27 -12.20 -13.18 6.37
C VAL A 27 -12.08 -13.03 4.86
N CYS A 28 -11.49 -11.93 4.38
CA CYS A 28 -11.33 -11.71 2.95
C CYS A 28 -10.37 -12.73 2.31
N LEU A 29 -9.25 -13.05 2.97
CA LEU A 29 -8.31 -14.07 2.50
C LEU A 29 -8.96 -15.47 2.44
N ALA A 30 -9.86 -15.79 3.36
CA ALA A 30 -10.58 -17.06 3.34
C ALA A 30 -11.54 -17.16 2.15
N PHE A 31 -12.32 -16.10 1.89
CA PHE A 31 -13.25 -16.06 0.74
C PHE A 31 -12.51 -16.11 -0.59
N GLU A 32 -11.35 -15.47 -0.66
CA GLU A 32 -10.50 -15.47 -1.83
C GLU A 32 -9.84 -16.83 -2.06
N SER A 33 -9.29 -17.44 -1.01
CA SER A 33 -8.72 -18.79 -1.10
C SER A 33 -9.75 -19.82 -1.54
N TYR A 34 -10.99 -19.72 -1.04
CA TYR A 34 -12.10 -20.56 -1.48
C TYR A 34 -12.40 -20.34 -2.97
N THR A 35 -12.56 -19.08 -3.37
CA THR A 35 -12.84 -18.71 -4.78
C THR A 35 -11.76 -19.29 -5.69
N PHE A 36 -10.49 -19.11 -5.35
CA PHE A 36 -9.37 -19.68 -6.10
C PHE A 36 -9.41 -21.21 -6.19
N ALA A 37 -9.69 -21.91 -5.09
CA ALA A 37 -9.78 -23.36 -5.08
C ALA A 37 -10.91 -23.86 -5.99
N MET A 38 -12.05 -23.18 -5.99
CA MET A 38 -13.17 -23.49 -6.90
C MET A 38 -12.78 -23.30 -8.36
N PHE A 39 -12.08 -22.21 -8.68
CA PHE A 39 -11.54 -22.00 -10.02
C PHE A 39 -10.55 -23.10 -10.44
N GLN A 40 -9.58 -23.42 -9.58
CA GLN A 40 -8.55 -24.41 -9.89
C GLN A 40 -9.12 -25.82 -10.11
N THR A 41 -10.18 -26.18 -9.40
CA THR A 41 -10.83 -27.50 -9.51
C THR A 41 -11.71 -27.66 -10.74
N HIS A 42 -12.20 -26.56 -11.32
CA HIS A 42 -13.08 -26.57 -12.50
C HIS A 42 -12.33 -26.24 -13.79
N LEU A 43 -11.02 -25.97 -13.73
CA LEU A 43 -10.17 -25.78 -14.90
C LEU A 43 -9.78 -27.13 -15.50
N LEU A 44 -9.95 -27.27 -16.82
CA LEU A 44 -9.59 -28.50 -17.53
C LEU A 44 -8.06 -28.67 -17.59
N GLU A 45 -7.56 -29.90 -17.47
CA GLU A 45 -6.10 -30.17 -17.46
C GLU A 45 -5.43 -29.82 -18.80
N SER A 46 -6.14 -30.00 -19.92
CA SER A 46 -5.65 -29.61 -21.26
C SER A 46 -5.41 -28.11 -21.44
N VAL A 47 -6.05 -27.30 -20.61
CA VAL A 47 -5.85 -25.85 -20.53
C VAL A 47 -4.61 -25.49 -19.72
N LEU A 48 -4.28 -26.29 -18.70
CA LEU A 48 -3.08 -26.12 -17.89
C LEU A 48 -1.80 -26.49 -18.67
N GLU A 49 -1.92 -27.39 -19.64
CA GLU A 49 -0.82 -27.87 -20.50
C GLU A 49 -0.60 -27.02 -21.77
N ALA A 50 -1.59 -26.21 -22.17
CA ALA A 50 -1.50 -25.40 -23.38
C ALA A 50 -0.69 -24.11 -23.16
N ASP A 51 0.60 -24.14 -23.51
CA ASP A 51 1.54 -23.00 -23.52
C ASP A 51 1.28 -22.00 -24.69
N ASN A 52 0.01 -21.78 -25.06
CA ASN A 52 -0.35 -20.90 -26.17
C ASN A 52 -0.83 -19.53 -25.66
N ASP A 53 -0.51 -18.48 -26.42
CA ASP A 53 -0.74 -17.04 -26.22
C ASP A 53 -2.21 -16.63 -25.90
N THR A 54 -3.16 -17.57 -25.97
CA THR A 54 -4.54 -17.46 -25.47
C THR A 54 -4.61 -17.41 -23.92
N SER A 55 -3.46 -17.43 -23.24
CA SER A 55 -3.27 -17.68 -21.80
C SER A 55 -3.32 -16.46 -20.87
N ALA A 56 -3.59 -15.26 -21.37
CA ALA A 56 -3.79 -14.08 -20.52
C ALA A 56 -4.97 -14.26 -19.54
N GLN A 57 -6.04 -14.93 -19.97
CA GLN A 57 -7.24 -15.17 -19.16
C GLN A 57 -6.99 -16.13 -17.99
N TYR A 58 -6.25 -17.23 -18.23
CA TYR A 58 -5.87 -18.17 -17.18
C TYR A 58 -4.96 -17.53 -16.14
N LYS A 59 -4.12 -16.57 -16.54
CA LYS A 59 -3.23 -15.84 -15.63
C LYS A 59 -3.96 -14.74 -14.87
N THR A 60 -5.12 -14.28 -15.34
CA THR A 60 -5.88 -13.17 -14.77
C THR A 60 -6.36 -13.49 -13.34
N ILE A 61 -7.03 -14.63 -13.14
CA ILE A 61 -7.61 -15.01 -11.84
C ILE A 61 -6.54 -15.26 -10.77
N PRO A 62 -5.49 -16.09 -11.01
CA PRO A 62 -4.41 -16.29 -10.03
C PRO A 62 -3.65 -15.01 -9.71
N THR A 63 -3.48 -14.10 -10.69
CA THR A 63 -2.76 -12.84 -10.44
C THR A 63 -3.57 -11.88 -9.60
N PHE A 64 -4.88 -11.75 -9.85
CA PHE A 64 -5.73 -10.91 -9.00
C PHE A 64 -5.75 -11.41 -7.57
N LEU A 65 -5.89 -12.72 -7.38
CA LEU A 65 -5.82 -13.36 -6.08
C LEU A 65 -4.49 -13.09 -5.38
N THR A 66 -3.37 -13.37 -6.07
CA THR A 66 -2.02 -13.23 -5.48
C THR A 66 -1.75 -11.79 -5.07
N LEU A 67 -2.15 -10.83 -5.90
CA LEU A 67 -2.01 -9.42 -5.58
C LEU A 67 -2.87 -9.03 -4.39
N PHE A 68 -4.08 -9.58 -4.28
CA PHE A 68 -4.98 -9.28 -3.20
C PHE A 68 -4.52 -9.88 -1.86
N ILE A 69 -3.96 -11.10 -1.89
CA ILE A 69 -3.26 -11.70 -0.75
C ILE A 69 -2.09 -10.82 -0.32
N PHE A 70 -1.25 -10.39 -1.27
CA PHE A 70 -0.17 -9.46 -1.00
C PHE A 70 -0.68 -8.13 -0.43
N GLY A 71 -1.81 -7.63 -0.93
CA GLY A 71 -2.54 -6.46 -0.43
C GLY A 71 -2.80 -6.51 1.06
N PHE A 72 -3.51 -7.54 1.53
CA PHE A 72 -3.82 -7.66 2.95
C PHE A 72 -2.59 -7.89 3.82
N LEU A 73 -1.64 -8.71 3.37
CA LEU A 73 -0.41 -8.92 4.12
C LEU A 73 0.39 -7.62 4.26
N TYR A 74 0.49 -6.84 3.18
CA TYR A 74 1.15 -5.55 3.20
C TYR A 74 0.41 -4.54 4.07
N GLU A 75 -0.92 -4.50 4.00
CA GLU A 75 -1.74 -3.65 4.88
C GLU A 75 -1.50 -3.97 6.36
N LEU A 76 -1.47 -5.24 6.76
CA LEU A 76 -1.17 -5.65 8.13
C LEU A 76 0.24 -5.22 8.57
N LEU A 77 1.23 -5.31 7.68
CA LEU A 77 2.57 -4.78 7.95
C LEU A 77 2.55 -3.26 8.15
N LEU A 78 1.79 -2.52 7.34
CA LEU A 78 1.62 -1.07 7.51
C LEU A 78 0.89 -0.72 8.80
N VAL A 79 -0.15 -1.47 9.18
CA VAL A 79 -0.87 -1.31 10.45
C VAL A 79 0.07 -1.48 11.62
N TRP A 80 0.84 -2.57 11.63
CA TRP A 80 1.83 -2.83 12.66
C TRP A 80 2.86 -1.72 12.78
N ASP A 81 3.44 -1.30 11.65
CA ASP A 81 4.43 -0.24 11.60
C ASP A 81 3.87 1.12 12.02
N ALA A 82 2.66 1.47 11.58
CA ALA A 82 1.98 2.72 11.93
C ALA A 82 1.69 2.81 13.43
N LEU A 83 1.19 1.72 14.04
CA LEU A 83 0.91 1.66 15.46
C LEU A 83 2.20 1.68 16.30
N ARG A 84 3.24 0.94 15.87
CA ARG A 84 4.54 0.90 16.56
C ARG A 84 5.21 2.27 16.59
N LEU A 85 5.15 3.01 15.48
CA LEU A 85 5.74 4.35 15.35
C LEU A 85 4.79 5.47 15.79
N LYS A 86 3.56 5.14 16.24
CA LYS A 86 2.48 6.09 16.53
C LYS A 86 2.27 7.10 15.39
N ASN A 87 2.45 6.64 14.14
CA ASN A 87 2.35 7.47 12.96
C ASN A 87 0.88 7.60 12.53
N THR A 88 0.27 8.72 12.92
CA THR A 88 -1.14 8.98 12.67
C THR A 88 -1.43 9.20 11.18
N ILE A 89 -0.49 9.77 10.44
CA ILE A 89 -0.64 9.98 9.00
C ILE A 89 -0.67 8.65 8.25
N GLN A 90 0.15 7.69 8.67
CA GLN A 90 0.13 6.35 8.09
C GLN A 90 -1.18 5.62 8.39
N ILE A 91 -1.79 5.81 9.57
CA ILE A 91 -3.13 5.27 9.89
C ILE A 91 -4.21 5.83 8.94
N ILE A 92 -4.19 7.14 8.68
CA ILE A 92 -5.11 7.75 7.70
C ILE A 92 -4.85 7.17 6.30
N GLY A 93 -3.58 7.04 5.92
CA GLY A 93 -3.18 6.42 4.66
C GLY A 93 -3.70 4.98 4.52
N ILE A 94 -3.67 4.19 5.59
CA ILE A 94 -4.21 2.81 5.61
C ILE A 94 -5.72 2.83 5.33
N CYS A 95 -6.47 3.76 5.93
CA CYS A 95 -7.91 3.87 5.66
C CYS A 95 -8.19 4.21 4.19
N ILE A 96 -7.39 5.08 3.59
CA ILE A 96 -7.47 5.41 2.15
C ILE A 96 -7.07 4.21 1.28
N ALA A 97 -6.03 3.47 1.68
CA ALA A 97 -5.62 2.26 0.98
C ALA A 97 -6.70 1.18 1.03
N ASN A 98 -7.41 1.04 2.15
CA ASN A 98 -8.54 0.11 2.28
C ASN A 98 -9.70 0.50 1.35
N LEU A 99 -9.96 1.80 1.16
CA LEU A 99 -10.90 2.29 0.14
C LEU A 99 -10.44 1.94 -1.28
N ALA A 100 -9.14 2.04 -1.56
CA ALA A 100 -8.60 1.65 -2.87
C ALA A 100 -8.74 0.13 -3.11
N LEU A 101 -8.49 -0.70 -2.09
CA LEU A 101 -8.73 -2.15 -2.15
C LEU A 101 -10.21 -2.46 -2.36
N LEU A 102 -11.13 -1.71 -1.73
CA LEU A 102 -12.57 -1.85 -1.97
C LEU A 102 -12.93 -1.61 -3.44
N VAL A 103 -12.47 -0.49 -4.03
CA VAL A 103 -12.71 -0.21 -5.46
C VAL A 103 -12.16 -1.32 -6.34
N TYR A 104 -10.98 -1.83 -6.00
CA TYR A 104 -10.38 -2.94 -6.73
C TYR A 104 -11.22 -4.23 -6.67
N THR A 105 -11.70 -4.61 -5.49
CA THR A 105 -12.56 -5.80 -5.34
C THR A 105 -13.89 -5.67 -6.04
N ALA A 106 -14.43 -4.44 -6.16
CA ALA A 106 -15.62 -4.20 -6.98
C ALA A 106 -15.33 -4.42 -8.47
N ILE A 107 -14.18 -3.95 -8.97
CA ILE A 107 -13.75 -4.17 -10.37
C ILE A 107 -13.49 -5.65 -10.65
N GLN A 108 -12.94 -6.38 -9.68
CA GLN A 108 -12.60 -7.80 -9.79
C GLN A 108 -13.81 -8.68 -10.13
N ILE A 109 -15.01 -8.35 -9.63
CA ILE A 109 -16.24 -9.11 -9.91
C ILE A 109 -16.50 -9.17 -11.42
N ASP A 110 -16.51 -8.01 -12.07
CA ASP A 110 -16.73 -7.91 -13.52
C ASP A 110 -15.64 -8.65 -14.30
N GLN A 111 -14.38 -8.50 -13.90
CA GLN A 111 -13.26 -9.09 -14.62
C GLN A 111 -13.22 -10.62 -14.50
N ILE A 112 -13.56 -11.16 -13.33
CA ILE A 112 -13.69 -12.60 -13.15
C ILE A 112 -14.88 -13.14 -13.95
N HIS A 113 -16.00 -12.42 -13.98
CA HIS A 113 -17.15 -12.80 -14.79
C HIS A 113 -16.83 -12.82 -16.30
N GLU A 114 -16.14 -11.79 -16.81
CA GLU A 114 -15.71 -11.72 -18.20
C GLU A 114 -14.70 -12.83 -18.54
N ALA A 115 -13.73 -13.09 -17.65
CA ALA A 115 -12.78 -14.19 -17.81
C ALA A 115 -13.51 -15.54 -17.91
N LEU A 116 -14.47 -15.80 -17.00
CA LEU A 116 -15.30 -16.99 -17.04
C LEU A 116 -16.07 -17.16 -18.35
N ASN A 117 -16.70 -16.09 -18.85
CA ASN A 117 -17.42 -16.11 -20.14
C ASN A 117 -16.52 -16.54 -21.28
N LEU A 118 -15.30 -16.01 -21.34
CA LEU A 118 -14.34 -16.35 -22.38
C LEU A 118 -13.80 -17.78 -22.23
N LEU A 119 -13.59 -18.25 -21.00
CA LEU A 119 -13.17 -19.63 -20.75
C LEU A 119 -14.26 -20.65 -21.12
N GLY A 120 -15.51 -20.33 -20.82
CA GLY A 120 -16.67 -21.12 -21.23
C GLY A 120 -16.79 -21.24 -22.75
N GLN A 121 -16.60 -20.13 -23.47
CA GLN A 121 -16.61 -20.11 -24.95
C GLN A 121 -15.50 -20.96 -25.57
N ASN A 122 -14.35 -21.08 -24.89
CA ASN A 122 -13.19 -21.85 -25.35
C ASN A 122 -13.19 -23.31 -24.85
N ASN A 123 -14.28 -23.79 -24.24
CA ASN A 123 -14.40 -25.13 -23.64
C ASN A 123 -13.28 -25.44 -22.62
N GLY A 124 -12.82 -24.43 -21.86
CA GLY A 124 -11.74 -24.56 -20.89
C GLY A 124 -12.18 -24.93 -19.46
N LEU A 125 -13.48 -25.17 -19.25
CA LEU A 125 -14.09 -25.38 -17.94
C LEU A 125 -14.86 -26.71 -17.90
N ASP A 126 -14.75 -27.41 -16.77
CA ASP A 126 -15.49 -28.62 -16.45
C ASP A 126 -16.52 -28.36 -15.33
N GLY A 127 -17.44 -29.30 -15.09
CA GLY A 127 -18.45 -29.24 -14.03
C GLY A 127 -19.84 -28.80 -14.50
N GLY A 128 -20.13 -28.89 -15.80
CA GLY A 128 -21.49 -28.76 -16.31
C GLY A 128 -22.35 -29.95 -15.87
N TYR A 129 -23.60 -29.70 -15.49
CA TYR A 129 -24.53 -30.75 -15.05
C TYR A 129 -25.94 -30.49 -15.56
N THR A 130 -26.74 -31.55 -15.64
CA THR A 130 -28.18 -31.44 -15.95
C THR A 130 -28.95 -31.50 -14.64
N ASN A 131 -29.76 -30.48 -14.37
CA ASN A 131 -30.53 -30.43 -13.13
C ASN A 131 -31.74 -31.39 -13.18
N GLU A 132 -32.38 -31.65 -12.04
CA GLU A 132 -33.55 -32.55 -11.94
C GLU A 132 -34.73 -32.14 -12.85
N LYS A 133 -34.76 -30.88 -13.29
CA LYS A 133 -35.73 -30.32 -14.24
C LYS A 133 -35.39 -30.58 -15.72
N GLY A 134 -34.29 -31.27 -16.01
CA GLY A 134 -33.80 -31.52 -17.38
C GLY A 134 -33.09 -30.34 -18.02
N GLU A 135 -32.80 -29.28 -17.27
CA GLU A 135 -32.06 -28.09 -17.74
C GLU A 135 -30.56 -28.37 -17.76
N VAL A 136 -29.92 -28.19 -18.91
CA VAL A 136 -28.46 -28.33 -19.06
C VAL A 136 -27.78 -27.04 -18.62
N ILE A 137 -27.03 -27.09 -17.53
CA ILE A 137 -26.28 -25.96 -16.98
C ILE A 137 -24.85 -26.03 -17.51
N SER A 138 -24.38 -24.92 -18.09
CA SER A 138 -23.02 -24.84 -18.61
C SER A 138 -22.00 -24.84 -17.45
N PRO A 139 -20.79 -25.39 -17.65
CA PRO A 139 -19.73 -25.39 -16.63
C PRO A 139 -19.44 -24.00 -16.04
N GLN A 140 -19.47 -23.00 -16.90
CA GLN A 140 -19.28 -21.60 -16.52
C GLN A 140 -20.36 -21.09 -15.57
N GLN A 141 -21.63 -21.37 -15.86
CA GLN A 141 -22.74 -20.92 -15.03
C GLN A 141 -22.73 -21.63 -13.68
N ALA A 142 -22.46 -22.94 -13.67
CA ALA A 142 -22.29 -23.73 -12.46
C ALA A 142 -21.18 -23.18 -11.54
N LEU A 143 -20.04 -22.78 -12.11
CA LEU A 143 -18.94 -22.19 -11.35
C LEU A 143 -19.28 -20.78 -10.86
N TRP A 144 -19.87 -19.94 -11.72
CA TRP A 144 -20.27 -18.58 -11.34
C TRP A 144 -21.25 -18.58 -10.17
N ASP A 145 -22.27 -19.43 -10.20
CA ASP A 145 -23.27 -19.52 -9.13
C ASP A 145 -22.65 -19.89 -7.77
N GLN A 146 -21.54 -20.65 -7.78
CA GLN A 146 -20.81 -21.04 -6.57
C GLN A 146 -19.90 -19.93 -6.01
N VAL A 147 -19.29 -19.10 -6.87
CA VAL A 147 -18.29 -18.09 -6.45
C VAL A 147 -18.86 -16.68 -6.33
N GLN A 148 -19.94 -16.36 -7.07
CA GLN A 148 -20.59 -15.04 -7.12
C GLN A 148 -20.86 -14.47 -5.73
N GLY A 149 -21.43 -15.29 -4.83
CA GLY A 149 -21.78 -14.85 -3.48
C GLY A 149 -20.56 -14.39 -2.67
N PHE A 150 -19.44 -15.12 -2.77
CA PHE A 150 -18.20 -14.77 -2.09
C PHE A 150 -17.55 -13.54 -2.70
N LEU A 151 -17.52 -13.43 -4.03
CA LEU A 151 -16.99 -12.28 -4.76
C LEU A 151 -17.72 -10.98 -4.42
N ILE A 152 -19.04 -11.03 -4.24
CA ILE A 152 -19.85 -9.86 -3.81
C ILE A 152 -19.68 -9.57 -2.31
N ALA A 153 -19.49 -10.61 -1.49
CA ALA A 153 -19.33 -10.42 -0.04
C ALA A 153 -18.02 -9.70 0.31
N ILE A 154 -16.93 -9.92 -0.43
CA ILE A 154 -15.63 -9.28 -0.19
C ILE A 154 -15.70 -7.74 -0.16
N PRO A 155 -16.18 -7.02 -1.20
CA PRO A 155 -16.27 -5.56 -1.16
C PRO A 155 -17.21 -5.05 -0.06
N ILE A 156 -18.26 -5.80 0.30
CA ILE A 156 -19.16 -5.45 1.41
C ILE A 156 -18.43 -5.51 2.75
N ILE A 157 -17.67 -6.58 2.99
CA ILE A 157 -16.86 -6.74 4.20
C ILE A 157 -15.78 -5.66 4.27
N LEU A 158 -15.11 -5.36 3.15
CA LEU A 158 -14.18 -4.24 3.05
C LEU A 158 -14.84 -2.89 3.31
N ALA A 159 -16.06 -2.66 2.83
CA ALA A 159 -16.79 -1.42 3.08
C ALA A 159 -17.09 -1.23 4.56
N VAL A 160 -17.65 -2.25 5.20
CA VAL A 160 -17.94 -2.23 6.64
C VAL A 160 -16.64 -2.08 7.44
N GLY A 161 -15.61 -2.86 7.08
CA GLY A 161 -14.30 -2.80 7.71
C GLY A 161 -13.63 -1.43 7.55
N THR A 162 -13.74 -0.78 6.38
CA THR A 162 -13.26 0.59 6.14
C THR A 162 -13.95 1.60 7.07
N ILE A 163 -15.26 1.49 7.24
CA ILE A 163 -16.01 2.38 8.15
C ILE A 163 -15.53 2.18 9.61
N VAL A 164 -15.39 0.92 10.04
CA VAL A 164 -14.91 0.58 11.39
C VAL A 164 -13.47 1.07 11.60
N LEU A 165 -12.57 0.79 10.67
CA LEU A 165 -11.17 1.24 10.71
C LEU A 165 -11.08 2.76 10.71
N SER A 166 -11.89 3.46 9.90
CA SER A 166 -11.92 4.93 9.86
C SER A 166 -12.40 5.53 11.18
N PHE A 167 -13.42 4.92 11.81
CA PHE A 167 -13.88 5.35 13.13
C PHE A 167 -12.79 5.15 14.21
N ILE A 168 -12.14 3.99 14.23
CA ILE A 168 -11.05 3.71 15.17
C ILE A 168 -9.84 4.61 14.89
N ALA A 169 -9.54 4.88 13.63
CA ALA A 169 -8.48 5.80 13.19
C ALA A 169 -8.72 7.22 13.71
N TRP A 170 -9.97 7.70 13.68
CA TRP A 170 -10.34 8.99 14.27
C TRP A 170 -10.07 9.04 15.78
N LYS A 171 -10.38 7.96 16.51
CA LYS A 171 -10.05 7.86 17.94
C LYS A 171 -8.55 7.77 18.19
N LEU A 172 -7.81 7.03 17.37
CA LEU A 172 -6.35 6.97 17.42
C LEU A 172 -5.70 8.33 17.17
N TYR A 173 -6.23 9.11 16.22
CA TYR A 173 -5.77 10.47 15.95
C TYR A 173 -5.84 11.34 17.21
N GLN A 174 -6.95 11.28 17.95
CA GLN A 174 -7.10 12.04 19.19
C GLN A 174 -6.07 11.61 20.25
N VAL A 175 -5.85 10.30 20.42
CA VAL A 175 -4.91 9.77 21.42
C VAL A 175 -3.46 10.13 21.05
N PHE A 176 -3.07 9.96 19.80
CA PHE A 176 -1.70 10.20 19.34
C PHE A 176 -1.38 11.69 19.20
N ALA A 177 -2.37 12.56 18.97
CA ALA A 177 -2.17 14.01 18.96
C ALA A 177 -1.59 14.52 20.30
N TRP A 178 -2.02 13.94 21.43
CA TRP A 178 -1.48 14.25 22.77
C TRP A 178 -0.03 13.79 22.95
N ASP A 179 0.32 12.60 22.45
CA ASP A 179 1.69 12.06 22.52
C ASP A 179 2.67 12.86 21.65
N ILE A 180 2.24 13.27 20.45
CA ILE A 180 3.02 14.10 19.53
C ILE A 180 3.31 15.48 20.15
N LEU A 181 2.33 16.06 20.86
CA LEU A 181 2.51 17.32 21.58
C LEU A 181 3.61 17.21 22.65
N LYS A 182 3.64 16.10 23.40
CA LYS A 182 4.65 15.86 24.45
C LYS A 182 6.06 15.64 23.91
N GLN A 183 6.22 15.01 22.75
CA GLN A 183 7.54 14.72 22.18
C GLN A 183 8.22 15.90 21.48
N ILE A 184 7.45 16.76 20.81
CA ILE A 184 8.01 17.82 19.95
C ILE A 184 8.08 19.17 20.70
N GLY A 185 7.34 19.34 21.79
CA GLY A 185 7.19 20.62 22.48
C GLY A 185 6.29 21.60 21.70
N ALA A 186 6.24 22.86 22.14
CA ALA A 186 5.34 23.87 21.59
C ALA A 186 5.83 24.53 20.29
N ASP A 187 7.01 24.17 19.75
CA ASP A 187 7.49 24.75 18.50
C ASP A 187 6.72 24.19 17.29
N TYR A 188 5.72 24.97 16.87
CA TYR A 188 4.88 24.70 15.72
C TYR A 188 5.66 24.49 14.41
N ARG A 189 6.78 25.20 14.21
CA ARG A 189 7.56 25.13 12.96
C ARG A 189 8.28 23.79 12.85
N MET A 190 8.87 23.29 13.94
CA MET A 190 9.52 21.98 13.96
C MET A 190 8.50 20.85 13.81
N LYS A 191 7.34 20.97 14.48
CA LYS A 191 6.22 20.01 14.33
C LYS A 191 5.74 19.92 12.88
N LYS A 192 5.59 21.05 12.19
CA LYS A 192 5.20 21.08 10.77
C LYS A 192 6.23 20.39 9.87
N ARG A 193 7.53 20.61 10.09
CA ARG A 193 8.60 19.94 9.32
C ARG A 193 8.62 18.43 9.53
N PHE A 194 8.47 17.99 10.77
CA PHE A 194 8.38 16.58 11.10
C PHE A 194 7.14 15.91 10.48
N LEU A 195 6.00 16.62 10.45
CA LEU A 195 4.79 16.17 9.79
C LEU A 195 5.02 15.95 8.28
N HIS A 196 5.60 16.93 7.57
CA HIS A 196 5.92 16.77 6.15
C HIS A 196 6.84 15.57 5.88
N TYR A 197 7.83 15.34 6.75
CA TYR A 197 8.68 14.16 6.67
C TYR A 197 7.90 12.85 6.88
N GLN A 198 7.01 12.79 7.88
CA GLN A 198 6.19 11.60 8.13
C GLN A 198 5.20 11.32 6.99
N VAL A 199 4.59 12.36 6.42
CA VAL A 199 3.74 12.26 5.23
C VAL A 199 4.55 11.67 4.08
N TYR A 200 5.74 12.22 3.82
CA TYR A 200 6.61 11.74 2.76
C TYR A 200 6.97 10.25 2.93
N ILE A 201 7.46 9.84 4.10
CA ILE A 201 7.80 8.43 4.37
C ILE A 201 6.58 7.51 4.28
N ALA A 202 5.38 7.98 4.67
CA ALA A 202 4.15 7.21 4.51
C ALA A 202 3.81 7.03 3.02
N LEU A 203 3.87 8.11 2.22
CA LEU A 203 3.64 8.05 0.77
C LEU A 203 4.59 7.06 0.08
N LEU A 204 5.88 7.06 0.43
CA LEU A 204 6.85 6.10 -0.15
C LEU A 204 6.46 4.63 0.08
N LYS A 205 5.80 4.30 1.19
CA LYS A 205 5.34 2.93 1.46
C LYS A 205 4.12 2.59 0.59
N PHE A 206 3.19 3.51 0.42
CA PHE A 206 2.07 3.30 -0.48
C PHE A 206 2.52 3.23 -1.94
N ASP A 207 3.45 4.10 -2.36
CA ASP A 207 4.06 4.05 -3.69
C ASP A 207 4.69 2.68 -3.98
N PHE A 208 5.41 2.11 -3.01
CA PHE A 208 5.95 0.75 -3.13
C PHE A 208 4.86 -0.27 -3.45
N PHE A 209 3.73 -0.23 -2.72
CA PHE A 209 2.63 -1.16 -2.91
C PHE A 209 1.99 -1.03 -4.29
N PHE A 210 1.58 0.18 -4.68
CA PHE A 210 0.90 0.40 -5.95
C PHE A 210 1.81 0.18 -7.15
N PHE A 211 3.10 0.55 -7.03
CA PHE A 211 4.09 0.24 -8.07
C PHE A 211 4.26 -1.27 -8.23
N LEU A 212 4.51 -2.00 -7.14
CA LEU A 212 4.71 -3.44 -7.20
C LEU A 212 3.46 -4.15 -7.70
N GLY A 213 2.27 -3.75 -7.22
CA GLY A 213 0.99 -4.30 -7.68
C GLY A 213 0.80 -4.12 -9.19
N PHE A 214 1.02 -2.90 -9.70
CA PHE A 214 0.96 -2.62 -11.13
C PHE A 214 1.97 -3.47 -11.92
N THR A 215 3.22 -3.53 -11.47
CA THR A 215 4.29 -4.25 -12.18
C THR A 215 4.04 -5.76 -12.21
N VAL A 216 3.58 -6.35 -11.11
CA VAL A 216 3.23 -7.78 -11.04
C VAL A 216 2.05 -8.10 -11.96
N GLN A 217 0.97 -7.31 -11.91
CA GLN A 217 -0.17 -7.47 -12.84
C GLN A 217 0.27 -7.36 -14.30
N PHE A 218 1.12 -6.37 -14.58
CA PHE A 218 1.62 -6.12 -15.92
C PHE A 218 2.44 -7.32 -16.44
N ILE A 219 3.44 -7.79 -15.69
CA ILE A 219 4.32 -8.88 -16.12
C ILE A 219 3.55 -10.19 -16.29
N VAL A 220 2.70 -10.53 -15.32
CA VAL A 220 2.08 -11.85 -15.28
C VAL A 220 0.95 -11.98 -16.29
N ILE A 221 0.15 -10.92 -16.51
CA ILE A 221 -1.11 -11.05 -17.25
C ILE A 221 -1.02 -10.52 -18.68
N VAL A 222 -0.35 -9.39 -18.90
CA VAL A 222 -0.26 -8.78 -20.24
C VAL A 222 0.61 -9.66 -21.11
N THR A 223 0.18 -9.97 -22.33
CA THR A 223 0.98 -10.68 -23.34
C THR A 223 1.38 -9.75 -24.48
N GLY A 224 2.24 -10.20 -25.40
CA GLY A 224 2.58 -9.42 -26.61
C GLY A 224 3.55 -8.25 -26.41
N TYR A 225 4.35 -8.26 -25.33
CA TYR A 225 5.46 -7.34 -25.12
C TYR A 225 6.78 -7.99 -25.55
N THR A 226 7.78 -7.18 -25.93
CA THR A 226 9.08 -7.72 -26.36
C THR A 226 9.86 -8.29 -25.18
N ASP A 227 10.74 -9.25 -25.43
CA ASP A 227 11.63 -9.80 -24.40
C ASP A 227 12.40 -8.69 -23.66
N ALA A 228 12.86 -7.68 -24.38
CA ALA A 228 13.51 -6.51 -23.80
C ALA A 228 12.58 -5.74 -22.83
N GLU A 229 11.30 -5.55 -23.17
CA GLU A 229 10.32 -4.91 -22.30
C GLU A 229 10.05 -5.76 -21.04
N MET A 230 10.09 -7.09 -21.15
CA MET A 230 9.99 -8.01 -20.01
C MET A 230 11.13 -7.83 -19.03
N TYR A 231 12.36 -7.98 -19.50
CA TYR A 231 13.55 -7.89 -18.66
C TYR A 231 13.69 -6.51 -18.01
N LEU A 232 13.36 -5.44 -18.76
CA LEU A 232 13.33 -4.08 -18.21
C LEU A 232 12.29 -3.93 -17.10
N THR A 233 11.10 -4.50 -17.28
CA THR A 233 10.01 -4.41 -16.29
C THR A 233 10.32 -5.25 -15.04
N ILE A 234 10.94 -6.42 -15.19
CA ILE A 234 11.44 -7.23 -14.07
C ILE A 234 12.53 -6.48 -13.30
N ALA A 235 13.49 -5.88 -14.01
CA ALA A 235 14.56 -5.09 -13.40
C ALA A 235 14.03 -3.82 -12.70
N ALA A 236 12.87 -3.29 -13.13
CA ALA A 236 12.27 -2.13 -12.50
C ALA A 236 11.85 -2.36 -11.05
N ILE A 237 11.49 -3.60 -10.65
CA ILE A 237 11.11 -3.91 -9.26
C ILE A 237 12.26 -3.61 -8.27
N PRO A 238 13.45 -4.22 -8.38
CA PRO A 238 14.55 -3.94 -7.47
C PRO A 238 15.06 -2.49 -7.59
N ILE A 239 15.04 -1.91 -8.81
CA ILE A 239 15.43 -0.51 -9.01
C ILE A 239 14.50 0.42 -8.23
N THR A 240 13.19 0.21 -8.28
CA THR A 240 12.23 1.02 -7.52
C THR A 240 12.44 0.87 -6.01
N ILE A 241 12.68 -0.34 -5.51
CA ILE A 241 13.04 -0.54 -4.09
C ILE A 241 14.26 0.29 -3.71
N LEU A 242 15.32 0.27 -4.52
CA LEU A 242 16.52 1.05 -4.27
C LEU A 242 16.24 2.56 -4.30
N ILE A 243 15.43 3.05 -5.25
CA ILE A 243 15.04 4.45 -5.33
C ILE A 243 14.27 4.88 -4.07
N LEU A 244 13.31 4.08 -3.60
CA LEU A 244 12.51 4.39 -2.40
C LEU A 244 13.35 4.35 -1.12
N LEU A 245 14.28 3.40 -1.00
CA LEU A 245 15.22 3.36 0.13
C LEU A 245 16.19 4.55 0.10
N ALA A 246 16.72 4.89 -1.08
CA ALA A 246 17.58 6.05 -1.28
C ALA A 246 16.83 7.34 -0.94
N ALA A 247 15.57 7.45 -1.33
CA ALA A 247 14.70 8.58 -0.99
C ALA A 247 14.55 8.75 0.53
N ALA A 248 14.17 7.67 1.23
CA ALA A 248 14.06 7.70 2.69
C ALA A 248 15.40 8.07 3.36
N TYR A 249 16.51 7.54 2.84
CA TYR A 249 17.85 7.80 3.36
C TYR A 249 18.29 9.25 3.13
N PHE A 250 18.22 9.76 1.91
CA PHE A 250 18.67 11.12 1.57
C PHE A 250 17.83 12.19 2.25
N THR A 251 16.51 12.00 2.34
CA THR A 251 15.64 12.95 3.05
C THR A 251 15.92 12.94 4.55
N ARG A 252 16.23 11.78 5.16
CA ARG A 252 16.60 11.72 6.59
C ARG A 252 17.94 12.39 6.90
N HIS A 253 18.89 12.34 5.96
CA HIS A 253 20.21 12.96 6.12
C HIS A 253 20.28 14.41 5.63
N GLU A 254 19.17 14.95 5.11
CA GLU A 254 19.06 16.27 4.48
C GLU A 254 20.04 16.45 3.30
N ASN A 255 20.31 15.37 2.54
CA ASN A 255 21.17 15.42 1.36
C ASN A 255 20.39 16.00 0.16
N LYS A 256 20.64 17.28 -0.14
CA LYS A 256 19.99 18.01 -1.24
C LYS A 256 20.23 17.34 -2.60
N ASN A 257 21.49 17.04 -2.93
CA ASN A 257 21.85 16.48 -4.24
C ASN A 257 21.21 15.11 -4.46
N GLY A 258 21.24 14.25 -3.43
CA GLY A 258 20.58 12.95 -3.48
C GLY A 258 19.05 13.06 -3.61
N THR A 259 18.43 14.02 -2.91
CA THR A 259 16.98 14.26 -3.00
C THR A 259 16.58 14.79 -4.38
N VAL A 260 17.36 15.69 -5.00
CA VAL A 260 17.11 16.16 -6.38
C VAL A 260 17.21 14.99 -7.37
N CYS A 261 18.22 14.13 -7.24
CA CYS A 261 18.36 12.94 -8.08
C CYS A 261 17.11 12.02 -7.97
N VAL A 262 16.64 11.76 -6.75
CA VAL A 262 15.41 10.99 -6.51
C VAL A 262 14.17 11.65 -7.13
N ILE A 263 14.03 12.98 -7.02
CA ILE A 263 12.91 13.71 -7.64
C ILE A 263 12.93 13.55 -9.16
N ILE A 264 14.10 13.60 -9.80
CA ILE A 264 14.24 13.34 -11.24
C ILE A 264 13.79 11.91 -11.57
N CYS A 265 14.18 10.91 -10.76
CA CYS A 265 13.71 9.54 -10.92
C CYS A 265 12.18 9.43 -10.79
N TYR A 266 11.56 10.17 -9.86
CA TYR A 266 10.09 10.19 -9.73
C TYR A 266 9.40 10.82 -10.93
N ILE A 267 9.95 11.89 -11.50
CA ILE A 267 9.42 12.47 -12.74
C ILE A 267 9.53 11.45 -13.89
N GLY A 268 10.63 10.71 -13.98
CA GLY A 268 10.77 9.60 -14.94
C GLY A 268 9.75 8.47 -14.70
N ALA A 269 9.54 8.06 -13.46
CA ALA A 269 8.52 7.07 -13.10
C ALA A 269 7.10 7.56 -13.42
N LEU A 270 6.81 8.84 -13.20
CA LEU A 270 5.53 9.46 -13.55
C LEU A 270 5.31 9.42 -15.06
N ALA A 271 6.32 9.78 -15.86
CA ALA A 271 6.28 9.69 -17.31
C ALA A 271 6.05 8.23 -17.78
N TYR A 272 6.70 7.25 -17.15
CA TYR A 272 6.50 5.83 -17.43
C TYR A 272 5.06 5.38 -17.15
N PHE A 273 4.48 5.74 -16.00
CA PHE A 273 3.09 5.39 -15.69
C PHE A 273 2.10 6.05 -16.65
N VAL A 274 2.32 7.32 -17.01
CA VAL A 274 1.47 8.00 -18.01
C VAL A 274 1.60 7.30 -19.37
N PHE A 275 2.81 6.95 -19.80
CA PHE A 275 3.03 6.20 -21.04
C PHE A 275 2.30 4.84 -21.01
N LYS A 276 2.42 4.08 -19.93
CA LYS A 276 1.73 2.79 -19.79
C LYS A 276 0.21 2.96 -19.76
N LEU A 277 -0.30 3.98 -19.07
CA LEU A 277 -1.72 4.31 -19.06
C LEU A 277 -2.23 4.57 -20.47
N VAL A 278 -1.50 5.35 -21.29
CA VAL A 278 -1.85 5.57 -22.69
C VAL A 278 -1.78 4.26 -23.50
N ARG A 279 -0.75 3.44 -23.29
CA ARG A 279 -0.55 2.18 -24.01
C ARG A 279 -1.67 1.15 -23.79
N ILE A 280 -2.25 1.12 -22.58
CA ILE A 280 -3.40 0.26 -22.25
C ILE A 280 -4.60 0.52 -23.19
N TYR A 281 -4.78 1.77 -23.64
CA TYR A 281 -5.89 2.19 -24.51
C TYR A 281 -5.49 2.34 -25.98
N GLN A 282 -4.23 2.15 -26.33
CA GLN A 282 -3.76 2.30 -27.70
C GLN A 282 -4.33 1.17 -28.59
N PRO A 283 -4.97 1.48 -29.73
CA PRO A 283 -5.64 0.47 -30.56
C PRO A 283 -4.76 -0.71 -31.00
N SER A 284 -3.48 -0.47 -31.23
CA SER A 284 -2.52 -1.49 -31.66
C SER A 284 -2.19 -2.53 -30.58
N HIS A 285 -2.42 -2.23 -29.30
CA HIS A 285 -2.11 -3.13 -28.18
C HIS A 285 -3.35 -3.46 -27.33
N ALA A 286 -4.48 -2.80 -27.59
CA ALA A 286 -5.68 -2.84 -26.75
C ALA A 286 -6.21 -4.26 -26.49
N SER A 287 -6.02 -5.20 -27.42
CA SER A 287 -6.41 -6.61 -27.30
C SER A 287 -5.69 -7.33 -26.15
N PHE A 288 -4.38 -7.10 -26.01
CA PHE A 288 -3.56 -7.71 -24.95
C PHE A 288 -3.94 -7.24 -23.55
N TYR A 289 -4.51 -6.04 -23.44
CA TYR A 289 -4.92 -5.46 -22.16
C TYR A 289 -6.40 -5.66 -21.84
N MET A 290 -7.25 -6.10 -22.78
CA MET A 290 -8.71 -6.28 -22.55
C MET A 290 -9.04 -6.98 -21.21
N PRO A 291 -8.45 -8.13 -20.86
CA PRO A 291 -8.81 -8.87 -19.64
C PRO A 291 -8.62 -8.06 -18.35
N VAL A 292 -7.58 -7.21 -18.35
CA VAL A 292 -7.05 -6.53 -17.17
C VAL A 292 -7.20 -5.01 -17.24
N ARG A 293 -7.83 -4.49 -18.29
CA ARG A 293 -7.84 -3.05 -18.59
C ARG A 293 -8.36 -2.24 -17.42
N LYS A 294 -9.49 -2.65 -16.83
CA LYS A 294 -10.13 -1.93 -15.72
C LYS A 294 -9.22 -1.89 -14.48
N SER A 295 -8.70 -3.03 -14.05
CA SER A 295 -7.81 -3.12 -12.88
C SER A 295 -6.45 -2.45 -13.07
N LEU A 296 -5.77 -2.68 -14.21
CA LEU A 296 -4.50 -2.02 -14.52
C LEU A 296 -4.65 -0.51 -14.62
N THR A 297 -5.76 -0.02 -15.19
CA THR A 297 -6.05 1.42 -15.24
C THR A 297 -6.22 1.97 -13.83
N ALA A 298 -6.99 1.30 -12.97
CA ALA A 298 -7.20 1.74 -11.60
C ALA A 298 -5.86 1.84 -10.83
N PHE A 299 -5.00 0.83 -10.94
CA PHE A 299 -3.67 0.85 -10.33
C PHE A 299 -2.78 1.96 -10.90
N ALA A 300 -2.75 2.13 -12.22
CA ALA A 300 -1.96 3.18 -12.86
C ALA A 300 -2.42 4.59 -12.43
N VAL A 301 -3.74 4.84 -12.39
CA VAL A 301 -4.29 6.14 -11.96
C VAL A 301 -3.97 6.41 -10.49
N LEU A 302 -4.14 5.42 -9.60
CA LEU A 302 -3.80 5.56 -8.19
C LEU A 302 -2.30 5.80 -7.99
N ALA A 303 -1.44 5.07 -8.70
CA ALA A 303 0.01 5.26 -8.67
C ALA A 303 0.42 6.65 -9.16
N ILE A 304 -0.19 7.15 -10.25
CA ILE A 304 0.05 8.51 -10.75
C ILE A 304 -0.32 9.57 -9.71
N LEU A 305 -1.52 9.45 -9.11
CA LEU A 305 -1.98 10.40 -8.09
C LEU A 305 -1.06 10.41 -6.87
N LEU A 306 -0.71 9.23 -6.34
CA LEU A 306 0.20 9.11 -5.21
C LEU A 306 1.58 9.66 -5.53
N LEU A 307 2.12 9.34 -6.71
CA LEU A 307 3.44 9.82 -7.12
C LEU A 307 3.49 11.34 -7.29
N ILE A 308 2.42 11.98 -7.77
CA ILE A 308 2.30 13.45 -7.80
C ILE A 308 2.35 14.01 -6.37
N PHE A 309 1.61 13.42 -5.43
CA PHE A 309 1.65 13.82 -4.02
C PHE A 309 3.04 13.58 -3.40
N THR A 310 3.73 12.51 -3.77
CA THR A 310 5.09 12.20 -3.32
C THR A 310 6.08 13.24 -3.82
N ILE A 311 6.03 13.59 -5.11
CA ILE A 311 6.88 14.62 -5.71
C ILE A 311 6.66 15.97 -5.01
N ALA A 312 5.39 16.37 -4.82
CA ALA A 312 5.07 17.62 -4.12
C ALA A 312 5.62 17.61 -2.68
N ASN A 313 5.44 16.53 -1.93
CA ASN A 313 5.99 16.41 -0.57
C ASN A 313 7.52 16.35 -0.55
N ALA A 314 8.17 15.80 -1.56
CA ALA A 314 9.63 15.81 -1.69
C ALA A 314 10.16 17.25 -1.79
N PHE A 315 9.52 18.12 -2.59
CA PHE A 315 9.86 19.54 -2.65
C PHE A 315 9.65 20.25 -1.30
N TYR A 316 8.53 19.98 -0.60
CA TYR A 316 8.31 20.53 0.74
C TYR A 316 9.37 20.06 1.75
N CYS A 317 9.79 18.81 1.70
CA CYS A 317 10.86 18.30 2.55
C CYS A 317 12.18 19.00 2.24
N MET A 318 12.55 19.10 0.96
CA MET A 318 13.80 19.71 0.52
C MET A 318 13.91 21.20 0.89
N ASN A 319 12.82 21.96 0.77
CA ASN A 319 12.77 23.37 1.18
C ASN A 319 12.95 23.57 2.69
N ASN A 320 12.75 22.51 3.49
CA ASN A 320 12.91 22.52 4.94
C ASN A 320 14.29 21.98 5.41
N PHE A 321 15.18 21.60 4.51
CA PHE A 321 16.53 21.11 4.87
C PHE A 321 17.40 22.21 5.50
N GLY A 322 18.29 21.82 6.40
CA GLY A 322 19.17 22.71 7.16
C GLY A 322 18.47 23.40 8.34
N ALA A 323 17.21 23.08 8.60
CA ALA A 323 16.40 23.76 9.60
C ALA A 323 16.29 23.00 10.94
N GLY A 324 17.23 22.08 11.19
CA GLY A 324 17.41 21.37 12.47
C GLY A 324 16.67 20.04 12.63
N LEU A 325 15.88 19.61 11.63
CA LEU A 325 15.09 18.36 11.70
C LEU A 325 15.98 17.12 11.79
N LYS A 326 17.11 17.11 11.07
CA LYS A 326 18.13 16.05 11.10
C LYS A 326 18.55 15.64 12.52
N THR A 327 18.73 16.60 13.43
CA THR A 327 19.17 16.31 14.81
C THR A 327 18.11 15.53 15.60
N HIS A 328 16.82 15.78 15.35
CA HIS A 328 15.72 15.03 15.96
C HIS A 328 15.51 13.65 15.31
N LEU A 329 15.75 13.52 14.00
CA LEU A 329 15.63 12.25 13.27
C LEU A 329 16.80 11.29 13.50
N LEU A 330 18.00 11.80 13.79
CA LEU A 330 19.22 11.02 14.00
C LEU A 330 19.58 10.81 15.48
N LYS A 331 18.99 11.56 16.42
CA LYS A 331 19.16 11.26 17.85
C LYS A 331 18.62 9.85 18.14
N LYS A 332 19.53 8.93 18.46
CA LYS A 332 19.20 7.67 19.15
C LYS A 332 18.51 8.09 20.46
N LYS A 333 17.31 7.57 20.75
CA LYS A 333 16.62 7.80 22.04
C LYS A 333 17.67 7.69 23.16
N PRO A 334 17.87 8.70 24.02
CA PRO A 334 18.61 8.46 25.24
C PRO A 334 17.84 7.39 25.99
N SER A 335 18.54 6.35 26.40
CA SER A 335 18.09 5.47 27.47
C SER A 335 17.58 6.35 28.60
N GLU A 336 16.29 6.24 28.92
CA GLU A 336 15.69 6.86 30.09
C GLU A 336 16.59 6.51 31.28
N GLU A 337 17.14 7.55 31.90
CA GLU A 337 17.68 7.47 33.25
C GLU A 337 16.62 6.80 34.10
N LYS A 338 17.00 5.70 34.73
CA LYS A 338 16.22 5.09 35.79
C LYS A 338 15.84 6.20 36.76
N GLY A 339 14.54 6.36 37.00
CA GLY A 339 14.08 7.04 38.19
C GLY A 339 14.64 6.30 39.40
N ASP A 340 15.61 6.90 40.05
CA ASP A 340 15.79 6.75 41.49
C ASP A 340 15.37 8.08 42.12
N GLY A 341 14.59 7.97 43.20
CA GLY A 341 13.75 9.04 43.68
C GLY A 341 14.49 10.29 44.17
N GLY A 342 13.81 11.43 44.05
CA GLY A 342 14.01 12.59 44.92
C GLY A 342 14.92 13.70 44.37
N SER A 343 14.35 14.64 43.63
CA SER A 343 14.48 16.09 43.90
C SER A 343 13.75 16.89 42.82
N SER A 344 12.89 17.80 43.29
CA SER A 344 12.23 18.84 42.50
C SER A 344 13.25 19.65 41.71
N VAL A 345 13.19 19.62 40.38
CA VAL A 345 13.97 20.51 39.52
C VAL A 345 13.27 21.87 39.50
N ASP A 346 13.91 22.81 40.19
CA ASP A 346 13.51 24.19 40.40
C ASP A 346 13.56 25.00 39.09
N MET A 347 12.48 25.69 38.76
CA MET A 347 12.25 26.33 37.45
C MET A 347 12.76 27.78 37.40
N HIS A 348 13.84 28.10 38.14
CA HIS A 348 14.39 29.45 38.27
C HIS A 348 15.84 29.63 37.78
N ALA A 349 16.50 28.58 37.28
CA ALA A 349 17.92 28.63 36.93
C ALA A 349 18.26 29.02 35.46
N LEU A 350 17.33 29.61 34.70
CA LEU A 350 17.60 30.13 33.36
C LEU A 350 17.62 31.68 33.39
N LYS A 351 18.68 32.25 33.97
CA LYS A 351 19.10 33.61 33.60
C LYS A 351 20.18 33.52 32.52
N PRO A 352 20.08 34.30 31.42
CA PRO A 352 21.14 34.35 30.42
C PRO A 352 22.37 35.07 30.99
N SER A 353 23.55 34.49 30.80
CA SER A 353 24.83 35.12 31.13
C SER A 353 25.04 36.35 30.25
N VAL A 354 24.99 37.54 30.85
CA VAL A 354 25.40 38.79 30.19
C VAL A 354 26.93 38.81 30.13
N PRO A 355 27.56 39.13 28.98
CA PRO A 355 29.01 39.24 28.90
C PRO A 355 29.49 40.49 29.64
N THR A 356 30.35 40.31 30.64
CA THR A 356 30.97 41.39 31.40
C THR A 356 31.95 42.14 30.48
N ARG A 357 31.64 43.40 30.19
CA ARG A 357 32.55 44.33 29.51
C ARG A 357 33.64 44.75 30.51
N MET A 358 34.88 44.32 30.29
CA MET A 358 36.04 44.88 31.01
C MET A 358 36.21 46.34 30.61
N THR A 359 36.09 47.26 31.56
CA THR A 359 36.66 48.61 31.47
C THR A 359 37.97 48.59 32.24
N ILE A 360 39.03 49.04 31.56
CA ILE A 360 40.30 49.42 32.18
C ILE A 360 40.10 50.86 32.65
N ASP A 361 40.32 51.11 33.93
CA ASP A 361 40.83 52.38 34.48
C ASP A 361 41.83 52.05 35.58
#